data_AF-A0A5E6QDU3-F1
#
_entry.id   AF-A0A5E6QDU3-F1
#
_cell.length_a   1.000
_cell.length_b   1.000
_cell.length_c   1.000
_cell.angle_alpha   90.00
_cell.angle_beta   90.00
_cell.angle_gamma   90.00
#
_symmetry.space_group_name_H-M   'P 1'
#
loop_
_entity.id
_entity.type
_entity.pdbx_description
1 polymer ?
#
loop_
_entity_poly.entity_id
_entity_poly.type
_entity_poly.pdbx_seq_one_letter_code
_entity_poly.pdbx_strand_id
1 'polypeptide(L)' 'MISLIAMLEEGIGITTLPSLAFPQGNEKLVFLPLSEPRVERQIGILCRKGQSLSPAAAELMGFLKANMQRVEL' A
#
# COMPACT_ATOMS: atom_id res chain seq x y z
N MET A 1 21.22 6.92 -1.02
CA MET A 1 19.91 6.72 -1.66
C MET A 1 18.90 7.56 -0.88
N ILE A 2 18.37 8.64 -1.47
CA ILE A 2 17.35 9.48 -0.82
C ILE A 2 15.97 8.91 -1.21
N SER A 3 15.05 8.80 -0.25
CA SER A 3 13.69 8.32 -0.53
C SER A 3 12.87 9.40 -1.23
N LEU A 4 11.86 9.00 -2.00
CA LEU A 4 10.94 9.94 -2.65
C LEU A 4 10.31 10.90 -1.63
N ILE A 5 9.88 10.40 -0.46
CA ILE A 5 9.29 11.22 0.60
C ILE A 5 10.26 12.30 1.10
N ALA A 6 11.53 11.97 1.32
CA ALA A 6 12.52 12.95 1.78
C ALA A 6 12.72 14.08 0.75
N MET A 7 12.65 13.79 -0.55
CA MET A 7 12.70 14.84 -1.58
C MET A 7 11.49 15.78 -1.54
N LEU A 8 10.30 15.23 -1.25
CA LEU A 8 9.07 16.02 -1.15
C LEU A 8 9.08 16.92 0.09
N GLU A 9 9.58 16.42 1.24
CA GLU A 9 9.69 17.21 2.47
C GLU A 9 10.64 18.41 2.34
N GLU A 10 11.64 18.31 1.46
CA GLU A 10 12.58 19.39 1.13
C GLU A 10 12.06 20.31 0.00
N GLY A 11 10.81 20.12 -0.45
CA GLY A 11 10.16 21.02 -1.42
C GLY A 11 10.65 20.86 -2.86
N ILE A 12 11.28 19.74 -3.22
CA ILE A 12 11.79 19.49 -4.58
C ILE A 12 10.65 19.40 -5.61
N GLY A 13 9.44 19.05 -5.18
CA GLY A 13 8.26 19.06 -6.05
C GLY A 13 7.06 18.33 -5.45
N ILE A 14 6.14 17.92 -6.32
CA ILE A 14 4.97 17.08 -6.01
C ILE A 14 5.07 15.76 -6.77
N THR A 15 4.34 14.74 -6.32
CA THR A 15 4.32 13.44 -7.01
C THR A 15 3.00 12.72 -6.78
N THR A 16 2.77 11.66 -7.56
CA THR A 16 1.68 10.71 -7.37
C THR A 16 2.21 9.43 -6.74
N LEU A 17 1.49 8.89 -5.76
CA LEU A 17 1.79 7.59 -5.17
C LEU A 17 0.49 6.88 -4.77
N PRO A 18 0.48 5.54 -4.66
CA PRO A 18 -0.61 4.84 -4.00
C PRO A 18 -0.70 5.33 -2.55
N SER A 19 -1.91 5.55 -2.06
CA SER A 19 -2.16 6.00 -0.69
C SER A 19 -1.51 5.09 0.37
N LEU A 20 -1.45 3.78 0.12
CA LEU A 20 -0.77 2.81 0.99
C LEU A 20 0.74 3.03 1.12
N ALA A 21 1.36 3.75 0.17
CA ALA A 21 2.77 4.10 0.22
C ALA A 21 3.02 5.46 0.90
N PHE A 22 1.96 6.21 1.23
CA PHE A 22 2.08 7.47 1.94
C PHE A 22 2.21 7.22 3.45
N PRO A 23 3.24 7.77 4.12
CA PRO A 23 3.42 7.57 5.55
C PRO A 23 2.26 8.19 6.34
N GLN A 24 1.51 7.34 7.06
CA GLN A 24 0.46 7.81 7.96
C GLN A 24 1.06 8.71 9.05
N GLY A 25 0.43 9.86 9.30
CA GLY A 25 0.88 10.82 10.31
C GLY A 25 2.08 11.69 9.90
N ASN A 26 2.38 11.81 8.60
CA ASN A 26 3.36 12.80 8.15
C ASN A 26 2.85 14.23 8.42
N GLU A 27 3.63 15.03 9.13
CA GLU A 27 3.26 16.40 9.54
C GLU A 27 3.63 17.47 8.50
N LYS A 28 4.49 17.14 7.53
CA LYS A 28 5.03 18.07 6.52
C LYS A 28 4.33 17.95 5.17
N LEU A 29 3.76 16.79 4.88
CA LEU A 29 3.15 16.47 3.59
C LEU A 29 1.68 16.13 3.77
N VAL A 30 0.88 16.45 2.75
CA VAL A 30 -0.52 16.05 2.67
C VAL A 30 -0.74 15.19 1.43
N PHE A 31 -1.53 14.12 1.57
CA PHE A 31 -1.97 13.33 0.44
C PHE A 31 -3.27 13.92 -0.13
N LEU A 32 -3.25 14.31 -1.40
CA LEU A 32 -4.42 14.77 -2.11
C LEU A 32 -4.89 13.68 -3.09
N PRO A 33 -6.12 13.14 -2.92
CA PRO A 33 -6.63 12.12 -3.83
C PRO A 33 -6.83 12.69 -5.23
N LEU A 34 -6.46 11.90 -6.25
CA LEU A 34 -6.81 12.22 -7.64
C LEU A 34 -8.32 12.03 -7.84
N SER A 35 -8.99 13.08 -8.29
CA SER A 35 -10.42 13.05 -8.62
C SER A 35 -10.67 12.28 -9.93
N GLU A 36 -10.04 12.74 -11.01
CA GLU A 36 -10.11 12.10 -12.33
C GLU A 36 -8.73 12.11 -13.02
N PRO A 37 -8.27 10.97 -13.56
CA PRO A 37 -8.91 9.66 -13.54
C PRO A 37 -8.78 8.96 -12.16
N ARG A 38 -9.71 8.06 -11.86
CA ARG A 38 -9.58 7.15 -10.72
C ARG A 38 -8.54 6.08 -11.04
N VAL A 39 -7.36 6.19 -10.44
CA VAL A 39 -6.26 5.24 -10.62
C VAL A 39 -6.16 4.33 -9.41
N GLU A 40 -6.23 3.02 -9.64
CA GLU A 40 -6.15 2.00 -8.59
C GLU A 40 -4.94 1.09 -8.80
N ARG A 41 -4.36 0.61 -7.70
CA ARG A 41 -3.33 -0.43 -7.73
C ARG A 41 -3.78 -1.64 -6.92
N GLN A 42 -3.87 -2.79 -7.57
CA GLN A 42 -4.21 -4.05 -6.91
C GLN A 42 -2.98 -4.64 -6.22
N ILE A 43 -3.14 -5.05 -4.97
CA ILE A 43 -2.15 -5.80 -4.20
C ILE A 43 -2.77 -7.14 -3.83
N GLY A 44 -2.01 -8.22 -3.98
CA GLY A 44 -2.49 -9.56 -3.71
C GLY A 44 -1.37 -10.53 -3.36
N ILE A 45 -1.78 -11.72 -2.95
CA ILE A 45 -0.88 -12.82 -2.58
C ILE A 45 -0.89 -13.84 -3.71
N LEU A 46 0.29 -14.23 -4.18
CA LEU A 46 0.44 -15.27 -5.19
C LEU A 46 0.65 -16.63 -4.52
N CYS A 47 -0.12 -17.63 -4.94
CA CYS A 47 -0.01 -19.01 -4.48
C CYS A 47 0.31 -19.94 -5.65
N ARG A 48 1.11 -20.98 -5.38
CA ARG A 48 1.44 -21.97 -6.42
C ARG A 48 0.20 -22.79 -6.78
N LYS A 49 -0.14 -22.81 -8.07
CA LYS A 49 -1.24 -23.62 -8.61
C LYS A 49 -0.99 -25.11 -8.36
N GLY A 50 -2.04 -25.84 -7.96
CA GLY A 50 -2.00 -27.29 -7.75
C GLY A 50 -1.29 -27.72 -6.47
N GLN A 51 -1.03 -26.80 -5.55
CA GLN A 51 -0.45 -27.12 -4.24
C GLN A 51 -1.24 -26.52 -3.10
N SER A 52 -1.37 -27.29 -2.03
CA SER A 52 -1.87 -26.80 -0.76
C SER A 52 -0.84 -25.86 -0.12
N LEU A 53 -1.35 -24.91 0.66
CA LEU A 53 -0.51 -24.11 1.55
C LEU A 53 0.08 -25.03 2.63
N SER A 54 1.31 -24.74 3.06
CA SER A 54 1.83 -25.33 4.29
C SER A 54 0.99 -24.86 5.49
N PRO A 55 0.98 -25.58 6.62
CA PRO A 55 0.20 -25.16 7.80
C PRO A 55 0.48 -23.71 8.22
N ALA A 56 1.75 -23.30 8.28
CA ALA A 56 2.11 -21.92 8.61
C ALA A 56 1.61 -20.89 7.57
N ALA A 57 1.65 -21.22 6.28
CA ALA A 57 1.14 -20.33 5.24
C ALA A 57 -0.40 -20.25 5.24
N ALA A 58 -1.08 -21.34 5.60
CA ALA A 58 -2.54 -21.36 5.77
C ALA A 58 -2.96 -20.48 6.96
N GLU A 59 -2.26 -20.56 8.08
CA GLU A 59 -2.48 -19.68 9.24
C GLU A 59 -2.24 -18.22 8.88
N LEU A 60 -1.14 -17.90 8.18
CA LEU A 60 -0.88 -16.53 7.72
C LEU A 60 -1.99 -16.04 6.77
N MET A 61 -2.45 -16.87 5.84
CA MET A 61 -3.55 -16.54 4.94
C MET A 61 -4.85 -16.30 5.72
N GLY A 62 -5.13 -17.09 6.76
CA GLY A 62 -6.26 -16.90 7.66
C GLY A 62 -6.17 -15.58 8.41
N PHE A 63 -5.01 -15.29 9.00
CA PHE A 63 -4.72 -14.03 9.68
C PHE A 63 -4.90 -12.83 8.75
N LEU A 64 -4.34 -12.88 7.54
CA LEU A 64 -4.48 -11.80 6.56
C LEU A 64 -5.93 -11.61 6.14
N LYS A 65 -6.69 -12.67 5.87
CA LYS A 65 -8.12 -12.56 5.54
C LYS A 65 -8.95 -11.94 6.68
N ALA A 66 -8.62 -12.23 7.94
CA ALA A 66 -9.31 -11.67 9.09
C ALA A 66 -8.98 -10.19 9.34
N ASN A 67 -7.75 -9.77 9.03
CA ASN A 67 -7.24 -8.43 9.36
C ASN A 67 -7.18 -7.48 8.15
N MET A 68 -7.28 -7.98 6.92
CA MET A 68 -7.50 -7.17 5.73
C MET A 68 -8.97 -6.73 5.69
N GLN A 69 -9.38 -5.89 6.65
CA GLN A 69 -10.56 -5.07 6.45
C GLN A 69 -10.30 -4.16 5.24
N ARG A 70 -11.37 -3.81 4.50
CA ARG A 70 -11.29 -2.80 3.43
C ARG A 70 -10.50 -1.63 3.98
N VAL A 71 -9.30 -1.39 3.43
CA VAL A 71 -8.61 -0.13 3.63
C VAL A 71 -9.50 0.88 2.93
N GLU A 72 -10.46 1.42 3.67
CA GLU A 72 -11.24 2.58 3.24
C GLU A 72 -10.25 3.75 3.28
N LEU A 73 -9.86 4.15 2.08
CA LEU A 73 -9.07 5.34 1.80
C LEU A 73 -10.00 6.53 1.68
#